data_AF-A0A388PTM1-F1
#
_entry.id   AF-A0A388PTM1-F1
#
_cell.length_a   1.000
_cell.length_b   1.000
_cell.length_c   1.000
_cell.angle_alpha   90.00
_cell.angle_beta   90.00
_cell.angle_gamma   90.00
#
_symmetry.space_group_name_H-M   'P 1'
#
loop_
_entity.id
_entity.type
_entity.pdbx_description
1 polymer ?
#
loop_
_entity_poly.entity_id
_entity_poly.type
_entity_poly.pdbx_seq_one_letter_code
_entity_poly.pdbx_strand_id
1 'polypeptide(L)' 'MDYPIFVDEDKGVILSKNLGNNEGILPYTVIIDSEGNIQKTILGRVHKDQLDAILKPILQPSKSL' A
#
# COMPACT_ATOMS: atom_id res chain seq x y z
N MET A 1 10.41 16.58 1.98
CA MET A 1 9.18 15.98 1.42
C MET A 1 9.66 14.98 0.41
N ASP A 2 10.08 13.80 0.86
CA ASP A 2 11.08 12.99 0.13
C ASP A 2 10.58 11.56 -0.03
N TYR A 3 9.45 11.39 -0.72
CA TYR A 3 9.00 10.08 -1.18
C TYR A 3 9.06 10.01 -2.70
N PRO A 4 9.42 8.85 -3.27
CA PRO A 4 9.48 8.69 -4.71
C PRO A 4 8.07 8.79 -5.31
N ILE A 5 7.97 9.53 -6.41
CA ILE A 5 6.74 9.63 -7.22
C ILE A 5 7.08 9.03 -8.58
N PHE A 6 6.27 8.05 -8.99
CA PHE A 6 6.35 7.45 -10.32
C PHE A 6 5.10 7.86 -11.10
N VAL A 7 5.31 8.37 -12.33
CA VAL A 7 4.23 8.80 -13.22
C VAL A 7 4.37 8.04 -14.53
N ASP A 8 3.35 7.26 -14.87
CA ASP A 8 3.22 6.53 -16.12
C ASP A 8 1.72 6.32 -16.37
N GLU A 9 1.26 6.49 -17.61
CA GLU A 9 -0.16 6.37 -17.97
C GLU A 9 -0.59 4.89 -17.89
N ASP A 10 -0.21 4.10 -18.88
CA ASP A 10 -0.66 2.71 -19.01
C ASP A 10 -0.07 1.81 -17.92
N LYS A 11 1.21 1.98 -17.59
CA LYS A 11 1.85 1.09 -16.60
C LYS A 11 1.36 1.36 -15.19
N GLY A 12 0.94 2.60 -14.88
CA GLY A 12 0.31 2.92 -13.61
C GLY A 12 -1.01 2.15 -13.42
N VAL A 13 -1.83 2.12 -14.47
CA VAL A 13 -3.10 1.36 -14.47
C VAL A 13 -2.83 -0.14 -14.34
N ILE A 14 -1.90 -0.69 -15.13
CA ILE A 14 -1.53 -2.11 -15.08
C ILE A 14 -1.02 -2.50 -13.69
N LEU A 15 -0.14 -1.68 -13.10
CA LEU A 15 0.36 -1.90 -11.74
C LEU A 15 -0.78 -1.95 -10.72
N SER A 16 -1.71 -1.01 -10.79
CA SER A 16 -2.84 -0.98 -9.85
C SER A 16 -3.71 -2.25 -9.96
N LYS A 17 -3.97 -2.74 -11.17
CA LYS A 17 -4.72 -3.99 -11.42
C LYS A 17 -3.97 -5.20 -10.89
N ASN A 18 -2.66 -5.30 -11.17
CA ASN A 18 -1.81 -6.39 -10.66
C ASN A 18 -1.76 -6.42 -9.12
N LEU A 19 -1.94 -5.27 -8.47
CA LEU A 19 -2.05 -5.14 -7.02
C LEU A 19 -3.49 -5.28 -6.49
N GLY A 20 -4.44 -5.70 -7.33
CA GLY A 20 -5.81 -6.04 -6.95
C GLY A 20 -6.88 -4.98 -7.25
N ASN A 21 -6.55 -3.83 -7.86
CA ASN A 21 -7.52 -2.79 -8.22
C ASN A 21 -8.27 -3.09 -9.53
N ASN A 22 -8.94 -4.25 -9.61
CA ASN A 22 -9.63 -4.67 -10.83
C ASN A 22 -10.77 -3.72 -11.24
N GLU A 23 -11.41 -3.09 -10.25
CA GLU A 23 -12.52 -2.13 -10.44
C GLU A 23 -12.04 -0.70 -10.73
N GLY A 24 -10.73 -0.43 -10.70
CA GLY A 24 -10.18 0.90 -11.00
C GLY A 24 -10.60 1.99 -10.01
N ILE A 25 -10.91 1.63 -8.75
CA ILE A 25 -11.35 2.58 -7.72
C ILE A 25 -10.18 3.47 -7.33
N LEU A 26 -10.43 4.77 -7.16
CA LEU A 26 -9.43 5.74 -6.72
C LEU A 26 -9.97 6.62 -5.56
N PRO A 27 -9.10 7.10 -4.66
CA PRO A 27 -7.71 6.67 -4.49
C PRO A 27 -7.61 5.20 -4.05
N TYR A 28 -6.52 4.54 -4.43
CA TYR A 28 -6.23 3.13 -4.12
C TYR A 28 -4.92 3.06 -3.35
N THR A 29 -4.95 2.52 -2.14
CA THR A 29 -3.75 2.37 -1.29
C THR A 29 -3.52 0.90 -0.98
N VAL A 30 -2.29 0.44 -1.15
CA VAL A 30 -1.84 -0.90 -0.77
C VAL A 30 -0.72 -0.76 0.25
N ILE A 31 -0.80 -1.51 1.33
CA ILE A 31 0.24 -1.62 2.35
C ILE A 31 0.88 -2.99 2.18
N ILE A 32 2.20 -2.98 1.94
CA ILE A 32 3.01 -4.17 1.67
C ILE A 32 4.07 -4.25 2.77
N ASP A 33 4.29 -5.43 3.34
CA ASP A 33 5.33 -5.65 4.35
C ASP A 33 6.73 -5.86 3.73
N SER A 34 7.75 -6.04 4.58
CA SER A 34 9.13 -6.27 4.16
C SER A 34 9.36 -7.61 3.42
N GLU A 35 8.43 -8.55 3.54
CA GLU A 35 8.46 -9.85 2.85
C GLU A 35 7.75 -9.79 1.48
N GLY A 36 7.14 -8.65 1.15
CA GLY A 36 6.41 -8.44 -0.11
C GLY A 36 4.94 -8.88 -0.04
N ASN A 37 4.41 -9.22 1.13
CA ASN A 37 3.01 -9.60 1.28
C ASN A 37 2.11 -8.37 1.40
N ILE A 38 0.96 -8.40 0.75
CA ILE A 38 -0.07 -7.37 0.90
C ILE A 38 -0.75 -7.56 2.26
N GLN A 39 -0.52 -6.61 3.17
CA GLN A 39 -1.12 -6.60 4.50
C GLN A 39 -2.51 -5.95 4.50
N LYS A 40 -2.72 -4.94 3.64
CA LYS A 40 -4.01 -4.28 3.50
C LYS A 40 -4.17 -3.58 2.15
N THR A 41 -5.40 -3.60 1.66
CA THR A 41 -5.89 -2.71 0.60
C THR A 41 -6.94 -1.76 1.17
N ILE A 42 -6.83 -0.47 0.85
CA ILE A 42 -7.79 0.58 1.22
C ILE A 42 -8.32 1.20 -0.06
N LEU A 43 -9.63 1.12 -0.22
CA LEU A 43 -10.37 1.76 -1.30
C LEU A 43 -10.88 3.11 -0.81
N GLY A 44 -10.59 4.17 -1.55
CA GLY A 44 -10.96 5.52 -1.15
C GLY A 44 -9.98 6.14 -0.15
N ARG A 45 -10.45 7.17 0.55
CA ARG A 45 -9.61 8.02 1.39
C ARG A 45 -8.98 7.23 2.55
N VAL A 46 -7.69 7.49 2.81
CA VAL A 46 -6.97 6.97 3.97
C VAL A 46 -7.01 7.95 5.15
N HIS A 47 -7.01 7.40 6.36
CA HIS A 47 -6.94 8.16 7.61
C HIS A 47 -5.73 7.74 8.45
N LYS A 48 -5.16 8.67 9.21
CA LYS A 48 -3.91 8.43 9.95
C LYS A 48 -4.04 7.35 11.01
N ASP A 49 -5.13 7.35 11.76
CA ASP A 49 -5.45 6.33 12.77
C ASP A 49 -5.56 4.92 12.16
N GLN A 50 -6.19 4.82 11.00
CA GLN A 50 -6.26 3.58 10.23
C GLN A 50 -4.86 3.11 9.80
N LEU A 51 -4.04 4.01 9.26
CA LEU A 51 -2.66 3.69 8.87
C LEU A 51 -1.83 3.26 10.08
N ASP A 52 -1.91 3.99 11.19
CA ASP A 52 -1.19 3.68 12.43
C ASP A 52 -1.53 2.28 12.96
N ALA A 53 -2.81 1.90 12.93
CA ALA A 53 -3.26 0.58 13.37
C ALA A 53 -2.71 -0.57 12.51
N ILE A 54 -2.44 -0.32 11.22
CA ILE A 54 -1.91 -1.32 10.29
C ILE A 54 -0.37 -1.34 10.32
N LEU A 55 0.26 -0.17 10.34
CA LEU A 55 1.71 -0.03 10.20
C LEU A 55 2.46 -0.38 11.49
N LYS A 56 1.97 0.03 12.67
CA LYS A 56 2.70 -0.18 13.93
C LYS A 56 3.00 -1.66 14.22
N PRO A 57 2.07 -2.62 13.99
CA PRO A 57 2.37 -4.05 14.17
C PRO A 57 3.45 -4.58 13.22
N ILE A 58 3.47 -4.15 11.96
CA ILE A 58 4.38 -4.69 10.92
C ILE A 58 5.74 -3.99 10.88
N LEU A 59 5.87 -2.85 11.54
CA LEU A 59 7.13 -2.12 11.70
C LEU A 59 7.95 -2.59 12.91
N GLN A 60 7.44 -3.54 13.70
CA GLN A 60 8.22 -4.09 14.79
C GLN A 60 9.37 -4.92 14.23
N PRO A 61 10.63 -4.68 14.65
CA PRO A 61 11.75 -5.49 14.21
C PRO A 61 11.44 -6.95 14.49
N SER A 62 11.72 -7.84 13.51
CA SER A 62 11.61 -9.27 13.75
C SER A 62 12.40 -9.58 15.02
N LYS A 63 11.75 -10.22 16.01
CA LYS A 63 12.46 -10.73 17.18
C LYS A 63 13.47 -11.73 16.64
N SER A 64 14.72 -11.32 16.49
CA SER A 64 15.84 -12.25 16.32
C SER A 64 15.84 -13.13 17.56
N LEU A 65 15.50 -14.40 17.37
CA LEU A 65 15.67 -15.47 18.34
C LEU A 65 17.15 -15.80 18.48
#